data_AF-A0A2T6ZN59-F1
#
_entry.id   AF-A0A2T6ZN59-F1
#
_cell.length_a   1.000
_cell.length_b   1.000
_cell.length_c   1.000
_cell.angle_alpha   90.00
_cell.angle_beta   90.00
_cell.angle_gamma   90.00
#
_symmetry.space_group_name_H-M   'P 1'
#
loop_
_entity.id
_entity.type
_entity.pdbx_description
1 polymer ?
#
loop_
_entity_poly.entity_id
_entity_poly.type
_entity_poly.pdbx_seq_one_letter_code
_entity_poly.pdbx_strand_id
1 'polypeptide(L)'
;MPKRKFPPVRSNKRKKKLPETSEEFLDVGIELEESGDRWRAGDKVKAGRFYFQAIESYEAALQRNSRSFDATYNRARLLYQLAQHPNLLPTPSSVASKSLLEKAVQGHRECLVLNPENQDALFNTGQVLCSLAEVLVEYKNAPAGARPEALKLLCEAVEIFQKCLQVQESQCASSGPGNGNSAGDEGDTSMDAEPPGESENPSPSRGGQEDELMSEGSGSDDVQWVIIQTPVTLTQVLDTALAQLEACASLLSLCTVENLGGKPLSWAQSMGETLLSLKIIPLSQETGREQEAALAKANFGVSLGEASFRAGLTDLAGWEAAVHVAFPNSEGTTQDFHELCDRADAHIQLASAAAERAEEGEEAVANLAWRHYAFAAKSLSAAAKLEPAKSEIHIARGDVEILRAKLGVPAAANSRDVLAKNAGVYYRGAKRLEGDVRIRIEAAVKEAMVAFEGGDGGGLLKEIEMGSVVKEVVAEAVDEGLFNAEWLARVGL
;
A
#
# COMPACT_ATOMS: atom_id res chain seq x y z
N MET A 1 62.43 12.66 23.03
CA MET A 1 62.22 14.04 22.54
C MET A 1 60.73 14.37 22.52
N PRO A 2 60.32 15.62 22.79
CA PRO A 2 58.93 16.02 22.95
C PRO A 2 58.21 16.30 21.62
N LYS A 3 56.87 16.22 21.69
CA LYS A 3 55.84 16.26 20.65
C LYS A 3 55.89 17.50 19.74
N ARG A 4 55.76 17.32 18.42
CA ARG A 4 55.16 18.34 17.54
C ARG A 4 53.67 18.04 17.40
N LYS A 5 52.86 18.84 18.10
CA LYS A 5 51.41 18.89 17.91
C LYS A 5 51.15 19.64 16.61
N PHE A 6 50.54 18.98 15.63
CA PHE A 6 49.91 19.69 14.52
C PHE A 6 48.74 20.52 15.09
N PRO A 7 48.56 21.77 14.66
CA PRO A 7 47.41 22.57 15.09
C PRO A 7 46.12 21.89 14.64
N PRO A 8 45.04 21.92 15.45
CA PRO A 8 43.76 21.38 15.02
C PRO A 8 43.28 22.20 13.83
N VAL A 9 42.97 21.52 12.72
CA VAL A 9 42.23 22.11 11.61
C VAL A 9 40.89 22.57 12.18
N ARG A 10 40.75 23.88 12.39
CA ARG A 10 39.46 24.48 12.71
C ARG A 10 38.61 24.35 11.45
N SER A 11 37.74 23.35 11.40
CA SER A 11 36.63 23.36 10.45
C SER A 11 35.81 24.61 10.76
N ASN A 12 35.86 25.61 9.88
CA ASN A 12 34.94 26.74 9.92
C ASN A 12 33.54 26.18 9.63
N LYS A 13 32.84 25.74 10.68
CA LYS A 13 31.38 25.61 10.64
C LYS A 13 30.85 27.02 10.46
N ARG A 14 30.63 27.45 9.21
CA ARG A 14 29.71 28.57 8.93
C ARG A 14 28.45 28.23 9.72
N LYS A 15 28.07 29.09 10.68
CA LYS A 15 26.80 28.95 11.40
C LYS A 15 25.73 28.95 10.29
N LYS A 16 25.07 27.81 10.04
CA LYS A 16 23.91 27.78 9.15
C LYS A 16 22.96 28.85 9.70
N LYS A 17 22.67 29.88 8.91
CA LYS A 17 21.70 30.91 9.27
C LYS A 17 20.40 30.17 9.56
N LEU A 18 19.73 30.49 10.68
CA LEU A 18 18.43 29.90 10.97
C LEU A 18 17.46 30.33 9.86
N PRO A 19 16.61 29.43 9.36
CA PRO A 19 15.59 29.79 8.39
C PRO A 19 14.64 30.83 9.00
N GLU A 20 14.34 31.86 8.23
CA GLU A 20 13.51 33.02 8.61
C GLU A 20 12.31 33.15 7.68
N THR A 21 12.48 32.86 6.38
CA THR A 21 11.43 33.00 5.35
C THR A 21 10.69 31.70 5.06
N SER A 22 9.50 31.78 4.46
CA SER A 22 8.75 30.58 4.04
C SER A 22 9.57 29.67 3.13
N GLU A 23 10.34 30.25 2.20
CA GLU A 23 11.16 29.52 1.24
C GLU A 23 12.32 28.81 1.93
N GLU A 24 13.01 29.50 2.84
CA GLU A 24 14.12 28.89 3.60
C GLU A 24 13.64 27.72 4.46
N PHE A 25 12.41 27.76 4.99
CA PHE A 25 11.82 26.61 5.70
C PHE A 25 11.41 25.48 4.76
N LEU A 26 10.94 25.80 3.55
CA LEU A 26 10.64 24.82 2.51
C LEU A 26 11.91 24.06 2.10
N ASP A 27 13.00 24.78 1.81
CA ASP A 27 14.31 24.21 1.46
C ASP A 27 14.85 23.29 2.57
N VAL A 28 14.74 23.73 3.83
CA VAL A 28 15.16 22.90 4.98
C VAL A 28 14.32 21.63 5.07
N GLY A 29 13.02 21.71 4.80
CA GLY A 29 12.14 20.55 4.73
C GLY A 29 12.59 19.55 3.67
N ILE A 30 12.93 20.03 2.47
CA ILE A 30 13.45 19.22 1.36
C ILE A 30 14.79 18.56 1.75
N GLU A 31 15.75 19.31 2.30
CA GLU A 31 17.05 18.76 2.78
C GLU A 31 16.86 17.65 3.84
N LEU A 32 15.88 17.81 4.73
CA LEU A 32 15.56 16.85 5.79
C LEU A 32 14.90 15.60 5.21
N GLU A 33 14.04 15.75 4.21
CA GLU A 33 13.41 14.62 3.54
C GLU A 33 14.44 13.76 2.80
N GLU A 34 15.31 14.38 2.00
CA GLU A 34 16.43 13.69 1.36
C GLU A 34 17.35 13.00 2.38
N SER A 35 17.51 13.62 3.56
CA SER A 35 18.23 13.00 4.67
C SER A 35 17.53 11.75 5.17
N GLY A 36 16.21 11.77 5.32
CA GLY A 36 15.43 10.60 5.69
C GLY A 36 15.56 9.46 4.69
N ASP A 37 15.53 9.78 3.38
CA ASP A 37 15.66 8.79 2.30
C ASP A 37 16.97 8.02 2.36
N ARG A 38 18.08 8.70 2.71
CA ARG A 38 19.38 8.06 2.92
C ARG A 38 19.38 7.03 4.06
N TRP A 39 18.50 7.16 5.05
CA TRP A 39 18.39 6.20 6.15
C TRP A 39 17.32 5.13 5.92
N ARG A 40 16.44 5.29 4.92
CA ARG A 40 15.26 4.44 4.70
C ARG A 40 15.60 2.96 4.51
N ALA A 41 16.71 2.65 3.84
CA ALA A 41 17.17 1.28 3.62
C ALA A 41 17.82 0.63 4.86
N GLY A 42 18.24 1.44 5.84
CA GLY A 42 18.92 0.99 7.05
C GLY A 42 18.07 1.22 8.29
N ASP A 43 18.39 2.28 9.02
CA ASP A 43 17.67 2.66 10.24
C ASP A 43 16.36 3.38 9.90
N LYS A 44 15.30 2.59 9.72
CA LYS A 44 13.95 3.06 9.38
C LYS A 44 13.38 4.05 10.40
N VAL A 45 13.59 3.80 11.69
CA VAL A 45 13.10 4.70 12.75
C VAL A 45 13.84 6.04 12.70
N LYS A 46 15.15 6.02 12.36
CA LYS A 46 15.91 7.25 12.14
C LYS A 46 15.47 7.99 10.87
N ALA A 47 15.14 7.28 9.79
CA ALA A 47 14.52 7.88 8.61
C ALA A 47 13.22 8.59 9.01
N GLY A 48 12.36 7.94 9.79
CA GLY A 48 11.13 8.52 10.32
C GLY A 48 11.36 9.81 11.13
N ARG A 49 12.41 9.87 11.96
CA ARG A 49 12.76 11.10 12.70
C ARG A 49 13.08 12.27 11.77
N PHE A 50 13.81 12.02 10.68
CA PHE A 50 14.08 13.07 9.67
C PHE A 50 12.78 13.52 8.98
N TYR A 51 11.89 12.59 8.65
CA TYR A 51 10.60 12.94 8.06
C TYR A 51 9.72 13.79 8.97
N PHE A 52 9.69 13.50 10.28
CA PHE A 52 8.99 14.37 11.24
C PHE A 52 9.59 15.77 11.29
N GLN A 53 10.92 15.91 11.26
CA GLN A 53 11.58 17.21 11.21
C GLN A 53 11.28 17.97 9.89
N ALA A 54 11.18 17.25 8.78
CA ALA A 54 10.77 17.83 7.49
C ALA A 54 9.32 18.36 7.57
N ILE A 55 8.40 17.59 8.15
CA ILE A 55 7.01 18.02 8.40
C ILE A 55 6.98 19.29 9.26
N GLU A 56 7.72 19.34 10.36
CA GLU A 56 7.82 20.54 11.21
C GLU A 56 8.34 21.76 10.43
N SER A 57 9.28 21.55 9.49
CA SER A 57 9.81 22.61 8.63
C SER A 57 8.76 23.10 7.62
N TYR A 58 8.03 22.19 6.98
CA TYR A 58 6.92 22.55 6.08
C TYR A 58 5.79 23.28 6.83
N GLU A 59 5.47 22.87 8.07
CA GLU A 59 4.51 23.59 8.91
C GLU A 59 5.00 25.01 9.26
N ALA A 60 6.29 25.18 9.55
CA ALA A 60 6.88 26.50 9.79
C ALA A 60 6.90 27.39 8.52
N ALA A 61 7.03 26.80 7.33
CA ALA A 61 6.84 27.49 6.05
C ALA A 61 5.38 27.98 5.91
N LEU A 62 4.41 27.10 6.17
CA LEU A 62 2.98 27.41 6.05
C LEU A 62 2.48 28.46 7.06
N GLN A 63 3.10 28.55 8.24
CA GLN A 63 2.84 29.63 9.19
C GLN A 63 3.22 31.01 8.63
N ARG A 64 4.18 31.07 7.71
CA ARG A 64 4.66 32.31 7.06
C ARG A 64 3.95 32.58 5.75
N ASN A 65 3.65 31.54 4.99
CA ASN A 65 2.87 31.60 3.76
C ASN A 65 1.86 30.45 3.72
N SER A 66 0.64 30.72 4.19
CA SER A 66 -0.44 29.72 4.22
C SER A 66 -0.97 29.32 2.84
N ARG A 67 -0.45 29.93 1.76
CA ARG A 67 -0.81 29.63 0.36
C ARG A 67 0.30 28.95 -0.42
N SER A 68 1.39 28.53 0.24
CA SER A 68 2.43 27.74 -0.42
C SER A 68 1.89 26.36 -0.80
N PHE A 69 1.72 26.13 -2.10
CA PHE A 69 1.30 24.82 -2.62
C PHE A 69 2.34 23.75 -2.28
N ASP A 70 3.63 24.02 -2.54
CA ASP A 70 4.72 23.05 -2.36
C ASP A 70 4.86 22.60 -0.91
N ALA A 71 4.83 23.54 0.05
CA ALA A 71 4.88 23.18 1.46
C ALA A 71 3.64 22.39 1.91
N THR A 72 2.45 22.72 1.39
CA THR A 72 1.22 21.97 1.68
C THR A 72 1.29 20.55 1.12
N TYR A 73 1.73 20.42 -0.13
CA TYR A 73 1.81 19.16 -0.87
C TYR A 73 2.87 18.23 -0.29
N ASN A 74 4.10 18.73 -0.05
CA ASN A 74 5.18 17.92 0.50
C ASN A 74 4.86 17.45 1.92
N ARG A 75 4.24 18.31 2.75
CA ARG A 75 3.74 17.91 4.07
C ARG A 75 2.71 16.78 3.97
N ALA A 76 1.71 16.93 3.09
CA ALA A 76 0.64 15.95 2.93
C ALA A 76 1.18 14.59 2.42
N ARG A 77 2.04 14.61 1.40
CA ARG A 77 2.70 13.41 0.85
C ARG A 77 3.55 12.71 1.90
N LEU A 78 4.30 13.46 2.71
CA LEU A 78 5.19 12.87 3.71
C LEU A 78 4.41 12.28 4.91
N LEU A 79 3.29 12.90 5.30
CA LEU A 79 2.35 12.32 6.25
C LEU A 79 1.76 11.00 5.74
N TYR A 80 1.35 10.97 4.47
CA TYR A 80 0.86 9.74 3.83
C TYR A 80 1.94 8.64 3.84
N GLN A 81 3.16 8.97 3.45
CA GLN A 81 4.28 8.03 3.44
C GLN A 81 4.57 7.44 4.83
N LEU A 82 4.51 8.25 5.89
CA LEU A 82 4.69 7.75 7.26
C LEU A 82 3.56 6.82 7.68
N ALA A 83 2.32 7.06 7.22
CA ALA A 83 1.19 6.19 7.50
C ALA A 83 1.32 4.82 6.81
N GLN A 84 1.81 4.81 5.56
CA GLN A 84 1.99 3.60 4.76
C GLN A 84 3.18 2.74 5.19
N HIS A 85 4.09 3.29 6.01
CA HIS A 85 5.27 2.57 6.48
C HIS A 85 5.39 2.66 8.01
N PRO A 86 4.61 1.83 8.74
CA PRO A 86 4.60 1.86 10.21
C PRO A 86 5.98 1.63 10.82
N ASN A 87 6.87 0.89 10.14
CA ASN A 87 8.26 0.66 10.56
C ASN A 87 9.16 1.92 10.58
N LEU A 88 8.71 3.05 10.01
CA LEU A 88 9.33 4.36 10.18
C LEU A 88 8.98 4.99 11.54
N LEU A 89 7.94 4.51 12.21
CA LEU A 89 7.46 5.04 13.48
C LEU A 89 8.20 4.39 14.66
N PRO A 90 8.60 5.17 15.70
CA PRO A 90 9.15 4.60 16.92
C PRO A 90 8.16 3.67 17.66
N THR A 91 6.86 3.94 17.53
CA THR A 91 5.78 3.17 18.14
C THR A 91 4.65 3.01 17.13
N PRO A 92 4.73 1.99 16.26
CA PRO A 92 3.70 1.71 15.26
C PRO A 92 2.37 1.36 15.91
N SER A 93 1.27 1.94 15.42
CA SER A 93 -0.09 1.57 15.83
C SER A 93 -1.11 1.99 14.77
N SER A 94 -2.23 1.28 14.69
CA SER A 94 -3.35 1.63 13.82
C SER A 94 -3.89 3.04 14.10
N VAL A 95 -3.93 3.45 15.38
CA VAL A 95 -4.31 4.80 15.80
C VAL A 95 -3.37 5.86 15.24
N ALA A 96 -2.05 5.62 15.26
CA ALA A 96 -1.08 6.54 14.70
C ALA A 96 -1.22 6.64 13.17
N SER A 97 -1.35 5.50 12.48
CA SER A 97 -1.56 5.46 11.02
C SER A 97 -2.84 6.20 10.62
N LYS A 98 -3.96 5.95 11.30
CA LYS A 98 -5.22 6.67 11.08
C LYS A 98 -5.05 8.18 11.24
N SER A 99 -4.42 8.64 12.32
CA SER A 99 -4.22 10.08 12.56
C SER A 99 -3.34 10.73 11.49
N LEU A 100 -2.32 10.03 11.00
CA LEU A 100 -1.48 10.51 9.90
C LEU A 100 -2.28 10.60 8.59
N LEU A 101 -3.10 9.60 8.28
CA LEU A 101 -3.98 9.59 7.09
C LEU A 101 -5.00 10.72 7.13
N GLU A 102 -5.67 10.97 8.26
CA GLU A 102 -6.61 12.09 8.42
C GLU A 102 -5.95 13.44 8.11
N LYS A 103 -4.74 13.66 8.63
CA LYS A 103 -3.96 14.87 8.34
C LYS A 103 -3.52 14.95 6.88
N ALA A 104 -3.13 13.82 6.28
CA ALA A 104 -2.73 13.76 4.88
C ALA A 104 -3.92 14.07 3.95
N VAL A 105 -5.11 13.51 4.20
CA VAL A 105 -6.34 13.85 3.45
C VAL A 105 -6.62 15.34 3.53
N GLN A 106 -6.56 15.93 4.72
CA GLN A 106 -6.80 17.35 4.91
C GLN A 106 -5.79 18.21 4.12
N GLY A 107 -4.49 17.88 4.19
CA GLY A 107 -3.45 18.58 3.44
C GLY A 107 -3.62 18.44 1.92
N HIS A 108 -4.00 17.27 1.42
CA HIS A 108 -4.25 17.05 0.00
C HIS A 108 -5.50 17.81 -0.50
N ARG A 109 -6.58 17.87 0.31
CA ARG A 109 -7.72 18.74 0.00
C ARG A 109 -7.34 20.22 -0.05
N GLU A 110 -6.46 20.67 0.85
CA GLU A 110 -5.89 22.03 0.80
C GLU A 110 -5.10 22.29 -0.49
N CYS A 111 -4.30 21.32 -0.95
CA CYS A 111 -3.62 21.40 -2.25
C CYS A 111 -4.62 21.59 -3.40
N LEU A 112 -5.73 20.85 -3.40
CA LEU A 112 -6.76 20.96 -4.44
C LEU A 112 -7.56 22.27 -4.39
N VAL A 113 -7.62 22.95 -3.23
CA VAL A 113 -8.14 24.32 -3.15
C VAL A 113 -7.19 25.32 -3.82
N LEU A 114 -5.87 25.13 -3.65
CA LEU A 114 -4.86 26.00 -4.24
C LEU A 114 -4.67 25.77 -5.75
N ASN A 115 -4.72 24.51 -6.18
CA ASN A 115 -4.61 24.12 -7.59
C ASN A 115 -5.53 22.92 -7.89
N PRO A 116 -6.79 23.18 -8.32
CA PRO A 116 -7.80 22.14 -8.53
C PRO A 116 -7.51 21.14 -9.64
N GLU A 117 -6.60 21.46 -10.55
CA GLU A 117 -6.25 20.65 -11.73
C GLU A 117 -4.83 20.06 -11.63
N ASN A 118 -4.19 20.14 -10.45
CA ASN A 118 -2.90 19.48 -10.26
C ASN A 118 -3.09 17.95 -10.23
N GLN A 119 -2.56 17.27 -11.23
CA GLN A 119 -2.72 15.82 -11.40
C GLN A 119 -2.16 15.00 -10.23
N ASP A 120 -1.00 15.39 -9.70
CA ASP A 120 -0.34 14.63 -8.63
C ASP A 120 -1.11 14.78 -7.32
N ALA A 121 -1.62 15.98 -7.04
CA ALA A 121 -2.51 16.22 -5.91
C ALA A 121 -3.82 15.45 -6.08
N LEU A 122 -4.41 15.39 -7.28
CA LEU A 122 -5.64 14.61 -7.52
C LEU A 122 -5.39 13.12 -7.29
N PHE A 123 -4.39 12.54 -7.94
CA PHE A 123 -4.06 11.12 -7.81
C PHE A 123 -3.77 10.75 -6.35
N ASN A 124 -2.89 11.51 -5.68
CA ASN A 124 -2.56 11.24 -4.28
C ASN A 124 -3.74 11.45 -3.33
N THR A 125 -4.63 12.43 -3.59
CA THR A 125 -5.86 12.58 -2.80
C THR A 125 -6.70 11.32 -2.87
N GLY A 126 -6.91 10.76 -4.06
CA GLY A 126 -7.65 9.51 -4.25
C GLY A 126 -7.02 8.34 -3.48
N GLN A 127 -5.69 8.19 -3.58
CA GLN A 127 -4.94 7.16 -2.88
C GLN A 127 -5.09 7.25 -1.35
N VAL A 128 -4.88 8.44 -0.77
CA VAL A 128 -4.98 8.63 0.69
C VAL A 128 -6.42 8.39 1.19
N LEU A 129 -7.43 8.78 0.40
CA LEU A 129 -8.84 8.50 0.73
C LEU A 129 -9.12 6.99 0.79
N CYS A 130 -8.61 6.21 -0.18
CA CYS A 130 -8.72 4.75 -0.17
C CYS A 130 -8.05 4.15 1.07
N SER A 131 -6.80 4.52 1.36
CA SER A 131 -6.10 3.98 2.55
C SER A 131 -6.76 4.38 3.87
N LEU A 132 -7.32 5.59 3.98
CA LEU A 132 -8.08 5.96 5.18
C LEU A 132 -9.36 5.14 5.31
N ALA A 133 -10.05 4.88 4.20
CA ALA A 133 -11.24 4.03 4.20
C ALA A 133 -10.91 2.60 4.65
N GLU A 134 -9.81 2.02 4.16
CA GLU A 134 -9.31 0.70 4.57
C GLU A 134 -9.05 0.64 6.09
N VAL A 135 -8.26 1.57 6.64
CA VAL A 135 -7.96 1.61 8.08
C VAL A 135 -9.22 1.80 8.94
N LEU A 136 -10.28 2.45 8.43
CA LEU A 136 -11.54 2.60 9.15
C LEU A 136 -12.34 1.31 9.25
N VAL A 137 -12.21 0.40 8.27
CA VAL A 137 -13.05 -0.81 8.13
C VAL A 137 -12.26 -2.11 8.19
N GLU A 138 -10.95 -2.05 8.44
CA GLU A 138 -10.06 -3.20 8.62
C GLU A 138 -10.61 -4.21 9.62
N TYR A 139 -11.42 -3.75 10.60
CA TYR A 139 -11.98 -4.58 11.66
C TYR A 139 -13.50 -4.75 11.52
N LYS A 140 -14.00 -5.99 11.68
CA LYS A 140 -15.45 -6.27 11.73
C LYS A 140 -16.16 -5.52 12.86
N ASN A 141 -15.46 -5.28 13.96
CA ASN A 141 -15.93 -4.50 15.12
C ASN A 141 -15.66 -2.98 15.01
N ALA A 142 -15.41 -2.47 13.80
CA ALA A 142 -15.26 -1.02 13.59
C ALA A 142 -16.47 -0.26 14.17
N PRO A 143 -16.25 0.94 14.76
CA PRO A 143 -17.34 1.73 15.33
C PRO A 143 -18.49 1.91 14.34
N ALA A 144 -19.74 1.96 14.81
CA ALA A 144 -20.93 2.02 13.95
C ALA A 144 -20.92 3.16 12.89
N GLY A 145 -20.13 4.22 13.09
CA GLY A 145 -19.93 5.31 12.13
C GLY A 145 -18.81 5.11 11.10
N ALA A 146 -17.91 4.14 11.30
CA ALA A 146 -16.71 3.97 10.48
C ALA A 146 -17.02 3.48 9.06
N ARG A 147 -17.92 2.51 8.91
CA ARG A 147 -18.35 2.02 7.58
C ARG A 147 -19.03 3.11 6.73
N PRO A 148 -20.03 3.86 7.24
CA PRO A 148 -20.59 5.00 6.50
C PRO A 148 -19.57 6.06 6.12
N GLU A 149 -18.57 6.30 6.98
CA GLU A 149 -17.48 7.24 6.69
C GLU A 149 -16.56 6.72 5.58
N ALA A 150 -16.13 5.45 5.65
CA ALA A 150 -15.33 4.81 4.62
C ALA A 150 -16.03 4.80 3.25
N LEU A 151 -17.35 4.54 3.21
CA LEU A 151 -18.14 4.63 1.97
C LEU A 151 -18.09 6.04 1.36
N LYS A 152 -18.17 7.10 2.18
CA LYS A 152 -18.06 8.48 1.68
C LYS A 152 -16.67 8.77 1.12
N LEU A 153 -15.63 8.34 1.83
CA LEU A 153 -14.23 8.52 1.40
C LEU A 153 -13.97 7.80 0.07
N LEU A 154 -14.45 6.57 -0.10
CA LEU A 154 -14.31 5.82 -1.36
C LEU A 154 -15.12 6.42 -2.50
N CYS A 155 -16.35 6.92 -2.24
CA CYS A 155 -17.09 7.67 -3.25
C CYS A 155 -16.35 8.92 -3.71
N GLU A 156 -15.77 9.69 -2.77
CA GLU A 156 -14.94 10.85 -3.09
C GLU A 156 -13.68 10.43 -3.86
N ALA A 157 -13.01 9.34 -3.48
CA ALA A 157 -11.84 8.82 -4.19
C ALA A 157 -12.15 8.52 -5.66
N VAL A 158 -13.26 7.81 -5.93
CA VAL A 158 -13.70 7.50 -7.31
C VAL A 158 -13.96 8.78 -8.11
N GLU A 159 -14.56 9.80 -7.52
CA GLU A 159 -14.81 11.09 -8.18
C GLU A 159 -13.51 11.88 -8.43
N ILE A 160 -12.57 11.85 -7.48
CA ILE A 160 -11.26 12.48 -7.60
C ILE A 160 -10.41 11.81 -8.69
N PHE A 161 -10.37 10.48 -8.74
CA PHE A 161 -9.69 9.76 -9.83
C PHE A 161 -10.36 10.03 -11.19
N GLN A 162 -11.70 10.11 -11.24
CA GLN A 162 -12.40 10.49 -12.46
C GLN A 162 -11.97 11.88 -12.96
N LYS A 163 -11.80 12.84 -12.04
CA LYS A 163 -11.30 14.18 -12.36
C LYS A 163 -9.84 14.14 -12.80
N CYS A 164 -9.00 13.34 -12.13
CA CYS A 164 -7.60 13.14 -12.51
C CYS A 164 -7.49 12.64 -13.96
N LEU A 165 -8.26 11.62 -14.32
CA LEU A 165 -8.31 11.10 -15.70
C LEU A 165 -8.71 12.17 -16.72
N GLN A 166 -9.74 12.97 -16.42
CA GLN A 166 -10.16 14.05 -17.32
C GLN A 166 -9.05 15.08 -17.56
N VAL A 167 -8.32 15.45 -16.51
CA VAL A 167 -7.17 16.36 -16.59
C VAL A 167 -6.05 15.73 -17.42
N GLN A 168 -5.67 14.50 -17.12
CA GLN A 168 -4.62 13.76 -17.83
C GLN A 168 -4.94 13.60 -19.32
N GLU A 169 -6.17 13.22 -19.67
CA GLU A 169 -6.63 13.07 -21.05
C GLU A 169 -6.60 14.41 -21.80
N SER A 170 -7.01 15.49 -21.15
CA SER A 170 -6.95 16.84 -21.71
C SER A 170 -5.50 17.28 -21.99
N GLN A 171 -4.56 16.91 -21.10
CA GLN A 171 -3.14 17.17 -21.29
C GLN A 171 -2.55 16.33 -22.43
N CYS A 172 -2.84 15.03 -22.49
CA CYS A 172 -2.41 14.17 -23.60
C CYS A 172 -2.93 14.68 -24.96
N ALA A 173 -4.19 15.13 -25.02
CA ALA A 173 -4.78 15.69 -26.24
C ALA A 173 -4.12 17.03 -26.65
N SER A 174 -3.73 17.85 -25.67
CA SER A 174 -3.06 19.14 -25.90
C SER A 174 -1.60 18.97 -26.33
N SER A 175 -0.94 17.88 -25.92
CA SER A 175 0.44 17.52 -26.27
C SER A 175 0.56 16.75 -27.58
N GLY A 176 -0.41 16.85 -28.50
CA GLY A 176 -0.48 16.11 -29.77
C GLY A 176 0.79 16.13 -30.64
N PRO A 177 0.86 15.32 -31.73
CA PRO A 177 2.08 14.69 -32.29
C PRO A 177 3.20 15.60 -32.84
N GLY A 178 3.12 16.92 -32.68
CA GLY A 178 3.98 17.92 -33.32
C GLY A 178 5.29 18.26 -32.61
N ASN A 179 5.57 17.71 -31.42
CA ASN A 179 6.80 18.03 -30.67
C ASN A 179 7.78 16.84 -30.51
N GLY A 180 7.50 15.71 -31.18
CA GLY A 180 8.28 14.47 -31.09
C GLY A 180 9.55 14.42 -31.94
N ASN A 181 10.28 15.53 -32.09
CA ASN A 181 11.55 15.53 -32.83
C ASN A 181 12.56 16.49 -32.19
N SER A 182 13.12 16.12 -31.03
CA SER A 182 14.53 16.37 -30.65
C SER A 182 14.87 15.75 -29.30
N ALA A 183 15.97 14.99 -29.30
CA ALA A 183 16.71 14.39 -28.17
C ALA A 183 15.96 13.27 -27.44
N GLY A 184 16.43 12.04 -27.40
CA GLY A 184 17.78 11.54 -27.60
C GLY A 184 17.89 10.35 -26.65
N ASP A 185 17.76 9.17 -27.22
CA ASP A 185 18.09 7.89 -26.61
C ASP A 185 19.57 7.92 -26.21
N GLU A 186 19.87 8.30 -24.97
CA GLU A 186 21.13 7.95 -24.33
C GLU A 186 20.83 6.87 -23.29
N GLY A 187 21.02 5.64 -23.74
CA GLY A 187 21.20 4.49 -22.87
C GLY A 187 22.30 4.76 -21.87
N ASP A 188 21.93 4.67 -20.60
CA ASP A 188 22.82 4.53 -19.45
C ASP A 188 23.79 3.37 -19.71
N THR A 189 24.97 3.73 -20.23
CA THR A 189 26.08 2.82 -20.47
C THR A 189 27.09 3.04 -19.36
N SER A 190 27.18 2.03 -18.50
CA SER A 190 28.21 1.83 -17.49
C SER A 190 29.61 2.16 -18.05
N MET A 191 30.22 3.24 -17.58
CA MET A 191 31.65 3.46 -17.75
C MET A 191 32.41 2.79 -16.59
N ASP A 192 32.69 1.51 -16.77
CA ASP A 192 33.79 0.81 -16.09
C ASP A 192 34.65 0.14 -17.16
N ALA A 193 35.71 0.82 -17.57
CA ALA A 193 36.80 0.23 -18.35
C ALA A 193 38.08 1.03 -18.13
N GLU A 194 38.97 0.47 -17.31
CA GLU A 194 40.38 0.89 -17.19
C GLU A 194 41.09 0.84 -18.55
N PRO A 195 41.97 1.81 -18.87
CA PRO A 195 43.00 1.62 -19.88
C PRO A 195 44.30 1.08 -19.24
N PRO A 196 44.92 0.03 -19.80
CA PRO A 196 46.25 -0.41 -19.37
C PRO A 196 47.31 0.56 -19.89
N GLY A 197 48.25 0.90 -18.99
CA GLY A 197 49.29 1.89 -19.26
C GLY A 197 50.46 1.39 -20.09
N GLU A 198 51.31 2.34 -20.48
CA GLU A 198 52.75 2.14 -20.62
C GLU A 198 53.50 3.47 -20.51
N SER A 199 54.71 3.36 -19.97
CA SER A 199 55.59 4.35 -19.34
C SER A 199 56.21 5.40 -20.28
N GLU A 200 56.53 6.60 -19.75
CA GLU A 200 57.90 7.10 -19.51
C GLU A 200 57.93 8.60 -19.08
N ASN A 201 58.84 8.91 -18.16
CA ASN A 201 59.18 10.24 -17.58
C ASN A 201 60.37 10.87 -18.38
N PRO A 202 60.92 12.09 -18.07
CA PRO A 202 60.39 13.28 -17.36
C PRO A 202 60.80 14.69 -17.95
N SER A 203 60.18 15.76 -17.40
CA SER A 203 60.76 17.11 -17.10
C SER A 203 61.02 18.15 -18.24
N PRO A 204 61.32 19.44 -17.95
CA PRO A 204 60.44 20.51 -17.40
C PRO A 204 60.52 21.85 -18.18
N SER A 205 59.65 22.84 -17.92
CA SER A 205 59.97 24.29 -17.79
C SER A 205 58.86 25.28 -18.20
N ARG A 206 58.48 26.12 -17.21
CA ARG A 206 58.65 27.60 -17.20
C ARG A 206 57.72 28.49 -18.05
N GLY A 207 56.86 29.22 -17.32
CA GLY A 207 56.81 30.68 -17.39
C GLY A 207 55.68 31.29 -18.22
N GLY A 208 54.89 32.17 -17.60
CA GLY A 208 53.95 33.05 -18.27
C GLY A 208 52.88 33.60 -17.34
N GLN A 209 53.23 34.62 -16.55
CA GLN A 209 52.27 35.53 -15.94
C GLN A 209 51.70 36.42 -17.06
N GLU A 210 50.38 36.56 -17.12
CA GLU A 210 49.75 37.82 -17.55
C GLU A 210 48.61 38.11 -16.57
N ASP A 211 48.82 39.17 -15.77
CA ASP A 211 47.78 39.89 -15.06
C ASP A 211 46.91 40.61 -16.08
N GLU A 212 45.58 40.54 -15.94
CA GLU A 212 44.72 41.67 -16.30
C GLU A 212 43.49 41.73 -15.39
N LEU A 213 43.47 42.78 -14.58
CA LEU A 213 42.34 43.31 -13.84
C LEU A 213 41.19 43.65 -14.78
N MET A 214 39.95 43.34 -14.40
CA MET A 214 38.69 44.10 -14.60
C MET A 214 37.54 43.17 -14.18
N SER A 215 36.39 43.55 -13.66
CA SER A 215 35.78 44.77 -13.13
C SER A 215 34.46 44.26 -12.55
N GLU A 216 34.02 44.78 -11.42
CA GLU A 216 32.66 44.55 -10.95
C GLU A 216 31.66 45.02 -12.02
N GLY A 217 30.65 44.20 -12.28
CA GLY A 217 29.55 44.49 -13.19
C GLY A 217 28.36 43.65 -12.81
N SER A 218 27.39 44.30 -12.16
CA SER A 218 26.10 43.76 -11.77
C SER A 218 25.37 43.06 -12.92
N GLY A 219 25.22 41.74 -12.83
CA GLY A 219 24.23 40.98 -13.57
C GLY A 219 23.19 40.49 -12.58
N SER A 220 22.06 41.19 -12.46
CA SER A 220 20.84 40.59 -11.94
C SER A 220 20.34 39.62 -13.00
N ASP A 221 20.92 38.43 -13.03
CA ASP A 221 20.34 37.33 -13.79
C ASP A 221 19.15 36.83 -12.97
N ASP A 222 17.97 37.41 -13.25
CA ASP A 222 16.69 36.74 -13.03
C ASP A 222 16.73 35.48 -13.92
N VAL A 223 17.31 34.41 -13.38
CA VAL A 223 17.25 33.08 -13.99
C VAL A 223 15.80 32.63 -13.89
N GLN A 224 15.01 32.99 -14.89
CA GLN A 224 13.66 32.51 -15.05
C GLN A 224 13.74 31.03 -15.45
N TRP A 225 13.76 30.15 -14.46
CA TRP A 225 13.66 28.71 -14.66
C TRP A 225 12.33 28.41 -15.36
N VAL A 226 12.41 27.95 -16.60
CA VAL A 226 11.26 27.36 -17.30
C VAL A 226 11.07 25.97 -16.72
N ILE A 227 10.03 25.78 -15.92
CA ILE A 227 9.63 24.46 -15.44
C ILE A 227 9.13 23.68 -16.67
N ILE A 228 9.95 22.74 -17.15
CA ILE A 228 9.52 21.78 -18.17
C ILE A 228 8.52 20.84 -17.47
N GLN A 229 7.23 21.03 -17.73
CA GLN A 229 6.23 20.06 -17.31
C GLN A 229 6.46 18.77 -18.09
N THR A 230 6.72 17.68 -17.37
CA THR A 230 6.80 16.36 -17.96
C THR A 230 5.45 16.00 -18.58
N PRO A 231 5.41 15.54 -19.84
CA PRO A 231 4.16 15.19 -20.50
C PRO A 231 3.52 14.00 -19.81
N VAL A 232 2.19 14.00 -19.73
CA VAL A 232 1.41 12.88 -19.22
C VAL A 232 1.60 11.68 -20.15
N THR A 233 1.98 10.55 -19.55
CA THR A 233 2.20 9.29 -20.26
C THR A 233 0.95 8.41 -20.23
N LEU A 234 0.80 7.52 -21.21
CA LEU A 234 -0.28 6.52 -21.21
C LEU A 234 -0.24 5.62 -19.97
N THR A 235 0.96 5.36 -19.44
CA THR A 235 1.17 4.62 -18.19
C THR A 235 0.50 5.32 -17.01
N GLN A 236 0.66 6.65 -16.86
CA GLN A 236 0.03 7.41 -15.77
C GLN A 236 -1.50 7.44 -15.89
N VAL A 237 -2.03 7.49 -17.12
CA VAL A 237 -3.47 7.39 -17.36
C VAL A 237 -3.98 6.01 -16.94
N LEU A 238 -3.24 4.95 -17.31
CA LEU A 238 -3.58 3.58 -16.91
C LEU A 238 -3.51 3.39 -15.39
N ASP A 239 -2.48 3.90 -14.71
CA ASP A 239 -2.35 3.83 -13.25
C ASP A 239 -3.55 4.47 -12.56
N THR A 240 -4.00 5.63 -13.05
CA THR A 240 -5.16 6.34 -12.52
C THR A 240 -6.46 5.57 -12.77
N ALA A 241 -6.60 4.94 -13.95
CA ALA A 241 -7.76 4.11 -14.26
C ALA A 241 -7.80 2.84 -13.41
N LEU A 242 -6.67 2.17 -13.19
CA LEU A 242 -6.58 1.00 -12.32
C LEU A 242 -6.92 1.36 -10.87
N ALA A 243 -6.34 2.45 -10.34
CA ALA A 243 -6.65 2.95 -9.00
C ALA A 243 -8.15 3.28 -8.82
N GLN A 244 -8.80 3.88 -9.83
CA GLN A 244 -10.24 4.13 -9.78
C GLN A 244 -11.06 2.83 -9.78
N LEU A 245 -10.65 1.81 -10.54
CA LEU A 245 -11.32 0.51 -10.55
C LEU A 245 -11.19 -0.21 -9.20
N GLU A 246 -10.01 -0.17 -8.60
CA GLU A 246 -9.75 -0.71 -7.25
C GLU A 246 -10.57 0.01 -6.18
N ALA A 247 -10.71 1.34 -6.27
CA ALA A 247 -11.59 2.11 -5.41
C ALA A 247 -13.07 1.68 -5.59
N CYS A 248 -13.50 1.38 -6.82
CA CYS A 248 -14.83 0.83 -7.08
C CYS A 248 -15.00 -0.57 -6.48
N ALA A 249 -14.00 -1.45 -6.59
CA ALA A 249 -14.03 -2.78 -5.98
C ALA A 249 -14.12 -2.71 -4.45
N SER A 250 -13.32 -1.84 -3.82
CA SER A 250 -13.35 -1.59 -2.37
C SER A 250 -14.69 -0.98 -1.92
N LEU A 251 -15.29 -0.12 -2.73
CA LEU A 251 -16.61 0.41 -2.46
C LEU A 251 -17.70 -0.69 -2.53
N LEU A 252 -17.59 -1.59 -3.50
CA LEU A 252 -18.48 -2.75 -3.65
C LEU A 252 -18.35 -3.70 -2.46
N SER A 253 -17.13 -3.98 -1.99
CA SER A 253 -16.89 -4.86 -0.84
C SER A 253 -17.49 -4.34 0.47
N LEU A 254 -17.75 -3.02 0.59
CA LEU A 254 -18.40 -2.43 1.76
C LEU A 254 -19.92 -2.23 1.62
N CYS A 255 -20.49 -2.46 0.43
CA CYS A 255 -21.92 -2.32 0.16
C CYS A 255 -22.78 -3.12 1.13
N THR A 256 -23.83 -2.47 1.64
CA THR A 256 -25.01 -3.17 2.18
C THR A 256 -26.21 -2.85 1.30
N VAL A 257 -27.29 -3.63 1.44
CA VAL A 257 -28.49 -3.61 0.58
C VAL A 257 -29.04 -2.19 0.29
N GLU A 258 -28.82 -1.20 1.17
CA GLU A 258 -29.55 0.07 1.09
C GLU A 258 -28.73 1.36 0.88
N ASN A 259 -27.39 1.38 0.85
CA ASN A 259 -26.71 2.64 0.50
C ASN A 259 -25.19 2.55 0.23
N LEU A 260 -24.76 2.99 -0.96
CA LEU A 260 -23.37 3.37 -1.25
C LEU A 260 -23.16 4.86 -0.95
N GLY A 261 -23.22 5.27 0.31
CA GLY A 261 -23.01 6.68 0.67
C GLY A 261 -23.98 7.65 -0.04
N GLY A 262 -25.18 7.20 -0.41
CA GLY A 262 -26.17 7.94 -1.19
C GLY A 262 -26.34 7.46 -2.64
N LYS A 263 -25.47 6.58 -3.13
CA LYS A 263 -25.49 6.06 -4.51
C LYS A 263 -26.07 4.64 -4.59
N PRO A 264 -26.62 4.22 -5.75
CA PRO A 264 -27.05 2.84 -5.96
C PRO A 264 -25.86 1.95 -6.36
N LEU A 265 -25.95 0.64 -6.10
CA LEU A 265 -24.96 -0.37 -6.53
C LEU A 265 -24.65 -0.29 -8.04
N SER A 266 -25.66 0.03 -8.85
CA SER A 266 -25.53 0.22 -10.29
C SER A 266 -24.60 1.36 -10.69
N TRP A 267 -24.36 2.35 -9.80
CA TRP A 267 -23.40 3.42 -10.07
C TRP A 267 -21.97 2.90 -10.10
N ALA A 268 -21.56 2.15 -9.08
CA ALA A 268 -20.21 1.57 -9.02
C ALA A 268 -20.00 0.52 -10.11
N GLN A 269 -21.03 -0.29 -10.40
CA GLN A 269 -21.02 -1.22 -11.52
C GLN A 269 -20.80 -0.50 -12.86
N SER A 270 -21.64 0.49 -13.19
CA SER A 270 -21.57 1.20 -14.46
C SER A 270 -20.25 1.95 -14.63
N MET A 271 -19.70 2.50 -13.54
CA MET A 271 -18.40 3.16 -13.55
C MET A 271 -17.28 2.17 -13.90
N GLY A 272 -17.19 1.05 -13.19
CA GLY A 272 -16.16 0.05 -13.41
C GLY A 272 -16.24 -0.62 -14.79
N GLU A 273 -17.45 -0.95 -15.27
CA GLU A 273 -17.64 -1.53 -16.61
C GLU A 273 -17.25 -0.56 -17.73
N THR A 274 -17.60 0.73 -17.58
CA THR A 274 -17.23 1.78 -18.54
C THR A 274 -15.71 1.97 -18.55
N LEU A 275 -15.09 2.02 -17.37
CA LEU A 275 -13.66 2.22 -17.21
C LEU A 275 -12.85 1.05 -17.80
N LEU A 276 -13.30 -0.19 -17.56
CA LEU A 276 -12.71 -1.39 -18.13
C LEU A 276 -12.75 -1.38 -19.67
N SER A 277 -13.93 -1.14 -20.23
CA SER A 277 -14.15 -1.23 -21.68
C SER A 277 -13.53 -0.08 -22.47
N LEU A 278 -13.61 1.15 -21.96
CA LEU A 278 -13.19 2.34 -22.70
C LEU A 278 -11.75 2.77 -22.41
N LYS A 279 -11.15 2.37 -21.28
CA LYS A 279 -9.84 2.86 -20.83
C LYS A 279 -8.86 1.73 -20.53
N ILE A 280 -9.14 0.91 -19.51
CA ILE A 280 -8.14 -0.03 -18.96
C ILE A 280 -7.73 -1.08 -20.01
N ILE A 281 -8.68 -1.74 -20.67
CA ILE A 281 -8.35 -2.76 -21.66
C ILE A 281 -7.54 -2.17 -22.83
N PRO A 282 -7.99 -1.11 -23.52
CA PRO A 282 -7.19 -0.48 -24.59
C PRO A 282 -5.81 -0.03 -24.12
N LEU A 283 -5.71 0.71 -23.01
CA LEU A 283 -4.44 1.24 -22.51
C LEU A 283 -3.47 0.12 -22.08
N SER A 284 -3.97 -0.98 -21.51
CA SER A 284 -3.14 -2.12 -21.12
C SER A 284 -2.49 -2.82 -22.33
N GLN A 285 -3.20 -2.88 -23.47
CA GLN A 285 -2.66 -3.43 -24.71
C GLN A 285 -1.59 -2.50 -25.30
N GLU A 286 -1.79 -1.19 -25.21
CA GLU A 286 -0.83 -0.21 -25.70
C GLU A 286 0.44 -0.14 -24.83
N THR A 287 0.32 -0.40 -23.53
CA THR A 287 1.42 -0.33 -22.55
C THR A 287 2.06 -1.67 -22.21
N GLY A 288 1.49 -2.80 -22.68
CA GLY A 288 1.95 -4.15 -22.37
C GLY A 288 1.69 -4.58 -20.91
N ARG A 289 0.64 -4.05 -20.27
CA ARG A 289 0.26 -4.29 -18.87
C ARG A 289 -1.04 -5.09 -18.74
N GLU A 290 -1.29 -6.01 -19.67
CA GLU A 290 -2.55 -6.78 -19.75
C GLU A 290 -2.77 -7.68 -18.53
N GLN A 291 -1.69 -8.16 -17.89
CA GLN A 291 -1.77 -8.99 -16.68
C GLN A 291 -2.39 -8.20 -15.51
N GLU A 292 -1.93 -6.97 -15.30
CA GLU A 292 -2.43 -6.09 -14.24
C GLU A 292 -3.89 -5.69 -14.50
N ALA A 293 -4.23 -5.36 -15.75
CA ALA A 293 -5.61 -5.11 -16.15
C ALA A 293 -6.52 -6.34 -15.94
N ALA A 294 -6.01 -7.55 -16.21
CA ALA A 294 -6.74 -8.80 -15.99
C ALA A 294 -7.00 -9.04 -14.50
N LEU A 295 -5.99 -8.82 -13.64
CA LEU A 295 -6.13 -8.96 -12.19
C LEU A 295 -7.13 -7.93 -11.61
N ALA A 296 -7.00 -6.66 -11.99
CA ALA A 296 -7.92 -5.61 -11.54
C ALA A 296 -9.37 -5.89 -11.99
N LYS A 297 -9.55 -6.40 -13.21
CA LYS A 297 -10.85 -6.86 -13.72
C LYS A 297 -11.41 -8.03 -12.90
N ALA A 298 -10.58 -9.01 -12.55
CA ALA A 298 -10.97 -10.16 -11.74
C ALA A 298 -11.46 -9.71 -10.35
N ASN A 299 -10.69 -8.86 -9.67
CA ASN A 299 -11.01 -8.33 -8.35
C ASN A 299 -12.31 -7.50 -8.34
N PHE A 300 -12.49 -6.64 -9.34
CA PHE A 300 -13.75 -5.91 -9.53
C PHE A 300 -14.94 -6.85 -9.75
N GLY A 301 -14.78 -7.88 -10.59
CA GLY A 301 -15.83 -8.85 -10.89
C GLY A 301 -16.27 -9.67 -9.67
N VAL A 302 -15.31 -10.12 -8.84
CA VAL A 302 -15.61 -10.82 -7.58
C VAL A 302 -16.33 -9.91 -6.61
N SER A 303 -15.85 -8.67 -6.42
CA SER A 303 -16.45 -7.70 -5.52
C SER A 303 -17.89 -7.35 -5.94
N LEU A 304 -18.15 -7.24 -7.24
CA LEU A 304 -19.49 -7.02 -7.78
C LEU A 304 -20.40 -8.24 -7.54
N GLY A 305 -19.89 -9.45 -7.73
CA GLY A 305 -20.61 -10.70 -7.45
C GLY A 305 -21.01 -10.81 -5.98
N GLU A 306 -20.08 -10.53 -5.07
CA GLU A 306 -20.34 -10.50 -3.62
C GLU A 306 -21.37 -9.42 -3.26
N ALA A 307 -21.19 -8.19 -3.75
CA ALA A 307 -22.11 -7.09 -3.47
C ALA A 307 -23.52 -7.40 -4.00
N SER A 308 -23.63 -8.02 -5.18
CA SER A 308 -24.89 -8.47 -5.76
C SER A 308 -25.56 -9.55 -4.92
N PHE A 309 -24.78 -10.49 -4.37
CA PHE A 309 -25.28 -11.53 -3.49
C PHE A 309 -25.81 -10.94 -2.18
N ARG A 310 -25.04 -10.04 -1.55
CA ARG A 310 -25.47 -9.35 -0.32
C ARG A 310 -26.70 -8.48 -0.55
N ALA A 311 -26.84 -7.90 -1.74
CA ALA A 311 -28.03 -7.15 -2.16
C ALA A 311 -29.26 -8.03 -2.50
N GLY A 312 -29.12 -9.36 -2.48
CA GLY A 312 -30.19 -10.29 -2.85
C GLY A 312 -30.52 -10.31 -4.35
N LEU A 313 -29.63 -9.77 -5.20
CA LEU A 313 -29.77 -9.75 -6.66
C LEU A 313 -29.32 -11.07 -7.30
N THR A 314 -28.52 -11.85 -6.56
CA THR A 314 -28.05 -13.18 -6.96
C THR A 314 -27.92 -14.09 -5.74
N ASP A 315 -27.76 -15.39 -5.96
CA ASP A 315 -27.56 -16.39 -4.92
C ASP A 315 -26.08 -16.81 -4.79
N LEU A 316 -25.78 -17.78 -3.92
CA LEU A 316 -24.42 -18.30 -3.75
C LEU A 316 -23.85 -18.88 -5.05
N ALA A 317 -24.69 -19.50 -5.89
CA ALA A 317 -24.26 -20.08 -7.16
C ALA A 317 -23.87 -18.98 -8.17
N GLY A 318 -24.59 -17.85 -8.17
CA GLY A 318 -24.23 -16.71 -8.99
C GLY A 318 -22.95 -16.01 -8.53
N TRP A 319 -22.71 -15.90 -7.22
CA TRP A 319 -21.41 -15.41 -6.72
C TRP A 319 -20.28 -16.40 -7.03
N GLU A 320 -20.50 -17.70 -6.86
CA GLU A 320 -19.54 -18.72 -7.27
C GLU A 320 -19.18 -18.61 -8.77
N ALA A 321 -20.18 -18.40 -9.63
CA ALA A 321 -19.96 -18.21 -11.05
C ALA A 321 -19.09 -16.96 -11.32
N ALA A 322 -19.28 -15.86 -10.59
CA ALA A 322 -18.43 -14.68 -10.70
C ALA A 322 -16.97 -14.98 -10.32
N VAL A 323 -16.74 -15.75 -9.23
CA VAL A 323 -15.39 -16.19 -8.84
C VAL A 323 -14.75 -17.05 -9.92
N HIS A 324 -15.49 -17.97 -10.54
CA HIS A 324 -14.98 -18.82 -11.62
C HIS A 324 -14.68 -18.06 -12.91
N VAL A 325 -15.46 -17.03 -13.23
CA VAL A 325 -15.19 -16.15 -14.38
C VAL A 325 -13.96 -15.28 -14.13
N ALA A 326 -13.80 -14.76 -12.92
CA ALA A 326 -12.66 -13.94 -12.52
C ALA A 326 -11.36 -14.74 -12.49
N PHE A 327 -11.41 -15.95 -11.93
CA PHE A 327 -10.25 -16.82 -11.74
C PHE A 327 -10.50 -18.20 -12.37
N PRO A 328 -10.41 -18.31 -13.71
CA PRO A 328 -10.59 -19.58 -14.40
C PRO A 328 -9.49 -20.58 -14.02
N ASN A 329 -9.79 -21.88 -14.11
CA ASN A 329 -8.80 -22.94 -13.93
C ASN A 329 -7.83 -22.98 -15.12
N SER A 330 -6.81 -22.13 -15.09
CA SER A 330 -5.77 -22.05 -16.11
C SER A 330 -4.59 -22.97 -15.75
N GLU A 331 -4.75 -24.27 -15.97
CA GLU A 331 -3.60 -25.18 -15.92
C GLU A 331 -2.61 -24.78 -17.03
N GLY A 332 -1.43 -24.28 -16.66
CA GLY A 332 -0.34 -23.93 -17.58
C GLY A 332 -0.14 -22.45 -17.86
N THR A 333 -0.90 -21.54 -17.24
CA THR A 333 -0.60 -20.10 -17.27
C THR A 333 0.35 -19.74 -16.13
N THR A 334 1.34 -18.90 -16.42
CA THR A 334 2.22 -18.34 -15.38
C THR A 334 1.40 -17.37 -14.52
N GLN A 335 0.92 -17.85 -13.37
CA GLN A 335 0.24 -17.02 -12.37
C GLN A 335 1.31 -16.35 -11.49
N ASP A 336 1.17 -15.05 -11.26
CA ASP A 336 1.96 -14.39 -10.22
C ASP A 336 1.40 -14.71 -8.82
N PHE A 337 2.14 -14.37 -7.77
CA PHE A 337 1.69 -14.67 -6.40
C PHE A 337 0.52 -13.77 -5.94
N HIS A 338 0.37 -12.57 -6.50
CA HIS A 338 -0.73 -11.65 -6.17
C HIS A 338 -2.06 -12.24 -6.67
N GLU A 339 -2.13 -12.67 -7.93
CA GLU A 339 -3.29 -13.37 -8.50
C GLU A 339 -3.67 -14.61 -7.66
N LEU A 340 -2.68 -15.35 -7.18
CA LEU A 340 -2.90 -16.53 -6.33
C LEU A 340 -3.47 -16.16 -4.95
N CYS A 341 -3.02 -15.06 -4.35
CA CYS A 341 -3.54 -14.55 -3.09
C CYS A 341 -4.97 -14.02 -3.27
N ASP A 342 -5.21 -13.18 -4.28
CA ASP A 342 -6.53 -12.59 -4.55
C ASP A 342 -7.57 -13.68 -4.89
N ARG A 343 -7.16 -14.72 -5.64
CA ARG A 343 -7.98 -15.91 -5.86
C ARG A 343 -8.30 -16.65 -4.56
N ALA A 344 -7.34 -16.74 -3.65
CA ALA A 344 -7.56 -17.36 -2.35
C ALA A 344 -8.58 -16.57 -1.53
N ASP A 345 -8.42 -15.25 -1.46
CA ASP A 345 -9.32 -14.35 -0.72
C ASP A 345 -10.75 -14.41 -1.25
N ALA A 346 -10.93 -14.40 -2.57
CA ALA A 346 -12.22 -14.59 -3.22
C ALA A 346 -12.90 -15.91 -2.79
N HIS A 347 -12.14 -16.99 -2.72
CA HIS A 347 -12.64 -18.28 -2.26
C HIS A 347 -12.89 -18.32 -0.75
N ILE A 348 -12.08 -17.66 0.08
CA ILE A 348 -12.27 -17.56 1.53
C ILE A 348 -13.56 -16.80 1.84
N GLN A 349 -13.81 -15.68 1.17
CA GLN A 349 -15.00 -14.87 1.38
C GLN A 349 -16.28 -15.66 1.02
N LEU A 350 -16.31 -16.29 -0.16
CA LEU A 350 -17.43 -17.14 -0.58
C LEU A 350 -17.65 -18.32 0.38
N ALA A 351 -16.57 -18.99 0.78
CA ALA A 351 -16.65 -20.11 1.71
C ALA A 351 -17.17 -19.69 3.09
N SER A 352 -16.74 -18.53 3.59
CA SER A 352 -17.16 -18.00 4.89
C SER A 352 -18.64 -17.63 4.85
N ALA A 353 -19.10 -16.97 3.80
CA ALA A 353 -20.53 -16.66 3.63
C ALA A 353 -21.39 -17.93 3.47
N ALA A 354 -20.89 -18.96 2.81
CA ALA A 354 -21.56 -20.26 2.74
C ALA A 354 -21.60 -20.94 4.12
N ALA A 355 -20.49 -20.91 4.87
CA ALA A 355 -20.41 -21.50 6.20
C ALA A 355 -21.36 -20.83 7.21
N GLU A 356 -21.49 -19.50 7.16
CA GLU A 356 -22.42 -18.73 8.00
C GLU A 356 -23.90 -19.06 7.73
N ARG A 357 -24.23 -19.45 6.48
CA ARG A 357 -25.60 -19.81 6.08
C ARG A 357 -25.91 -21.30 6.20
N ALA A 358 -24.91 -22.13 6.45
CA ALA A 358 -25.08 -23.57 6.58
C ALA A 358 -25.82 -23.90 7.88
N GLU A 359 -27.16 -23.94 7.83
CA GLU A 359 -27.99 -24.41 8.92
C GLU A 359 -27.90 -25.94 9.10
N GLU A 360 -28.30 -26.45 10.26
CA GLU A 360 -28.36 -27.90 10.53
C GLU A 360 -29.27 -28.61 9.50
N GLY A 361 -28.65 -29.30 8.54
CA GLY A 361 -29.34 -30.07 7.49
C GLY A 361 -29.00 -29.65 6.05
N GLU A 362 -28.36 -28.49 5.84
CA GLU A 362 -27.94 -28.03 4.51
C GLU A 362 -26.53 -28.52 4.13
N GLU A 363 -26.36 -29.84 4.04
CA GLU A 363 -25.05 -30.47 3.78
C GLU A 363 -24.40 -29.97 2.47
N ALA A 364 -25.20 -29.57 1.48
CA ALA A 364 -24.72 -29.03 0.21
C ALA A 364 -23.96 -27.70 0.38
N VAL A 365 -24.48 -26.78 1.22
CA VAL A 365 -23.87 -25.46 1.47
C VAL A 365 -22.61 -25.61 2.33
N ALA A 366 -22.64 -26.52 3.31
CA ALA A 366 -21.45 -26.82 4.11
C ALA A 366 -20.34 -27.48 3.26
N ASN A 367 -20.70 -28.34 2.29
CA ASN A 367 -19.75 -28.91 1.33
C ASN A 367 -19.22 -27.88 0.33
N LEU A 368 -20.03 -26.88 -0.05
CA LEU A 368 -19.60 -25.73 -0.84
C LEU A 368 -18.48 -24.97 -0.11
N ALA A 369 -18.69 -24.63 1.17
CA ALA A 369 -17.68 -23.97 1.99
C ALA A 369 -16.38 -24.79 2.09
N TRP A 370 -16.49 -26.10 2.36
CA TRP A 370 -15.34 -27.00 2.41
C TRP A 370 -14.52 -27.00 1.11
N ARG A 371 -15.21 -27.07 -0.05
CA ARG A 371 -14.56 -27.06 -1.37
C ARG A 371 -13.83 -25.74 -1.63
N HIS A 372 -14.45 -24.60 -1.35
CA HIS A 372 -13.83 -23.31 -1.62
C HIS A 372 -12.67 -23.00 -0.67
N TYR A 373 -12.73 -23.35 0.62
CA TYR A 373 -11.55 -23.27 1.46
C TYR A 373 -10.41 -24.18 0.98
N ALA A 374 -10.71 -25.36 0.41
CA ALA A 374 -9.68 -26.20 -0.18
C ALA A 374 -9.03 -25.55 -1.43
N PHE A 375 -9.80 -24.84 -2.26
CA PHE A 375 -9.25 -24.06 -3.37
C PHE A 375 -8.38 -22.88 -2.90
N ALA A 376 -8.80 -22.19 -1.83
CA ALA A 376 -7.99 -21.16 -1.20
C ALA A 376 -6.65 -21.72 -0.67
N ALA A 377 -6.70 -22.82 0.09
CA ALA A 377 -5.49 -23.48 0.60
C ALA A 377 -4.53 -23.92 -0.51
N LYS A 378 -5.06 -24.41 -1.65
CA LYS A 378 -4.26 -24.76 -2.84
C LYS A 378 -3.60 -23.53 -3.45
N SER A 379 -4.33 -22.42 -3.57
CA SER A 379 -3.82 -21.17 -4.16
C SER A 379 -2.74 -20.55 -3.28
N LEU A 380 -2.97 -20.43 -1.98
CA LEU A 380 -1.96 -19.94 -1.02
C LEU A 380 -0.73 -20.84 -0.97
N SER A 381 -0.89 -22.16 -1.09
CA SER A 381 0.25 -23.08 -1.16
C SER A 381 1.05 -22.94 -2.45
N ALA A 382 0.42 -22.50 -3.55
CA ALA A 382 1.14 -22.13 -4.77
C ALA A 382 1.84 -20.77 -4.62
N ALA A 383 1.16 -19.78 -4.03
CA ALA A 383 1.73 -18.45 -3.76
C ALA A 383 2.98 -18.55 -2.86
N ALA A 384 2.92 -19.35 -1.79
CA ALA A 384 4.05 -19.58 -0.89
C ALA A 384 5.24 -20.30 -1.53
N LYS A 385 5.06 -20.97 -2.69
CA LYS A 385 6.18 -21.53 -3.45
C LYS A 385 6.89 -20.47 -4.29
N LEU A 386 6.15 -19.47 -4.77
CA LEU A 386 6.70 -18.33 -5.50
C LEU A 386 7.39 -17.37 -4.52
N GLU A 387 6.74 -17.09 -3.39
CA GLU A 387 7.20 -16.14 -2.37
C GLU A 387 7.33 -16.79 -0.99
N PRO A 388 8.34 -17.66 -0.76
CA PRO A 388 8.47 -18.41 0.50
C PRO A 388 8.80 -17.54 1.70
N ALA A 389 9.34 -16.34 1.48
CA ALA A 389 9.73 -15.39 2.52
C ALA A 389 8.58 -14.49 3.01
N LYS A 390 7.41 -14.52 2.37
CA LYS A 390 6.26 -13.71 2.77
C LYS A 390 5.47 -14.38 3.90
N SER A 391 5.63 -13.83 5.10
CA SER A 391 4.98 -14.30 6.34
C SER A 391 3.45 -14.32 6.26
N GLU A 392 2.85 -13.34 5.61
CA GLU A 392 1.43 -13.10 5.45
C GLU A 392 0.76 -14.28 4.73
N ILE A 393 1.41 -14.80 3.69
CA ILE A 393 0.92 -15.98 2.96
C ILE A 393 0.88 -17.19 3.90
N HIS A 394 1.88 -17.37 4.75
CA HIS A 394 1.90 -18.49 5.72
C HIS A 394 0.86 -18.31 6.82
N ILE A 395 0.60 -17.09 7.28
CA ILE A 395 -0.50 -16.82 8.22
C ILE A 395 -1.84 -17.18 7.58
N ALA A 396 -2.13 -16.67 6.38
CA ALA A 396 -3.35 -16.98 5.65
C ALA A 396 -3.53 -18.49 5.41
N ARG A 397 -2.44 -19.23 5.15
CA ARG A 397 -2.49 -20.70 5.06
C ARG A 397 -2.91 -21.35 6.37
N GLY A 398 -2.44 -20.84 7.51
CA GLY A 398 -2.88 -21.31 8.81
C GLY A 398 -4.35 -21.02 9.06
N ASP A 399 -4.77 -19.80 8.77
CA ASP A 399 -6.15 -19.34 8.99
C ASP A 399 -7.14 -20.21 8.21
N VAL A 400 -6.88 -20.48 6.93
CA VAL A 400 -7.71 -21.34 6.09
C VAL A 400 -7.81 -22.78 6.63
N GLU A 401 -6.73 -23.35 7.16
CA GLU A 401 -6.79 -24.70 7.74
C GLU A 401 -7.65 -24.73 9.01
N ILE A 402 -7.61 -23.68 9.82
CA ILE A 402 -8.49 -23.54 11.00
C ILE A 402 -9.96 -23.40 10.58
N LEU A 403 -10.25 -22.54 9.60
CA LEU A 403 -11.61 -22.40 9.06
C LEU A 403 -12.16 -23.73 8.54
N ARG A 404 -11.33 -24.51 7.82
CA ARG A 404 -11.69 -25.86 7.36
C ARG A 404 -11.96 -26.82 8.50
N ALA A 405 -11.17 -26.78 9.56
CA ALA A 405 -11.28 -27.70 10.70
C ALA A 405 -12.58 -27.50 11.51
N LYS A 406 -13.15 -26.29 11.44
CA LYS A 406 -14.37 -25.89 12.15
C LYS A 406 -15.67 -26.24 11.43
N LEU A 407 -15.63 -26.53 10.13
CA LEU A 407 -16.84 -26.88 9.39
C LEU A 407 -17.52 -28.13 9.96
N GLY A 408 -18.85 -28.14 9.95
CA GLY A 408 -19.70 -29.23 10.41
C GLY A 408 -19.81 -30.43 9.44
N VAL A 409 -18.88 -30.57 8.49
CA VAL A 409 -18.93 -31.65 7.48
C VAL A 409 -18.08 -32.87 7.88
N PRO A 410 -18.42 -34.09 7.43
CA PRO A 410 -17.65 -35.30 7.75
C PRO A 410 -16.16 -35.21 7.38
N ALA A 411 -15.84 -34.58 6.25
CA ALA A 411 -14.45 -34.40 5.80
C ALA A 411 -13.61 -33.56 6.77
N ALA A 412 -14.21 -32.50 7.32
CA ALA A 412 -13.60 -31.64 8.33
C ALA A 412 -13.42 -32.39 9.65
N ALA A 413 -14.45 -33.09 10.13
CA ALA A 413 -14.37 -33.90 11.34
C ALA A 413 -13.25 -34.95 11.28
N ASN A 414 -13.12 -35.65 10.14
CA ASN A 414 -12.09 -36.67 9.94
C ASN A 414 -10.66 -36.10 9.86
N SER A 415 -10.50 -34.83 9.47
CA SER A 415 -9.20 -34.20 9.25
C SER A 415 -8.85 -33.14 10.29
N ARG A 416 -9.73 -32.87 11.27
CA ARG A 416 -9.65 -31.74 12.20
C ARG A 416 -8.28 -31.62 12.87
N ASP A 417 -7.78 -32.70 13.45
CA ASP A 417 -6.50 -32.70 14.16
C ASP A 417 -5.31 -32.46 13.22
N VAL A 418 -5.40 -32.94 11.97
CA VAL A 418 -4.36 -32.75 10.95
C VAL A 418 -4.34 -31.29 10.50
N LEU A 419 -5.50 -30.71 10.23
CA LEU A 419 -5.66 -29.32 9.82
C LEU A 419 -5.15 -28.37 10.92
N ALA A 420 -5.51 -28.61 12.19
CA ALA A 420 -5.02 -27.82 13.31
C ALA A 420 -3.49 -27.89 13.46
N LYS A 421 -2.90 -29.09 13.30
CA LYS A 421 -1.44 -29.25 13.30
C LYS A 421 -0.77 -28.52 12.14
N ASN A 422 -1.35 -28.57 10.94
CA ASN A 422 -0.86 -27.83 9.78
C ASN A 422 -0.85 -26.32 10.05
N ALA A 423 -1.94 -25.79 10.60
CA ALA A 423 -2.05 -24.37 10.95
C ALA A 423 -0.93 -23.94 11.91
N GLY A 424 -0.70 -24.71 12.98
CA GLY A 424 0.41 -24.46 13.91
C GLY A 424 1.79 -24.46 13.24
N VAL A 425 2.02 -25.34 12.25
CA VAL A 425 3.27 -25.35 11.46
C VAL A 425 3.40 -24.08 10.61
N TYR A 426 2.32 -23.63 9.97
CA TYR A 426 2.33 -22.43 9.14
C TYR A 426 2.56 -21.16 9.96
N TYR A 427 1.87 -20.99 11.09
CA TYR A 427 2.12 -19.87 12.00
C TYR A 427 3.55 -19.88 12.55
N ARG A 428 4.06 -21.05 12.96
CA ARG A 428 5.47 -21.17 13.39
C ARG A 428 6.45 -20.77 12.29
N GLY A 429 6.13 -21.13 11.04
CA GLY A 429 6.90 -20.73 9.86
C GLY A 429 6.91 -19.21 9.71
N ALA A 430 5.74 -18.58 9.69
CA ALA A 430 5.58 -17.13 9.58
C ALA A 430 6.36 -16.37 10.67
N LYS A 431 6.27 -16.83 11.92
CA LYS A 431 6.98 -16.25 13.07
C LYS A 431 8.50 -16.19 12.90
N ARG A 432 9.09 -17.14 12.15
CA ARG A 432 10.55 -17.25 11.94
C ARG A 432 11.06 -16.42 10.78
N LEU A 433 10.17 -15.92 9.92
CA LEU A 433 10.57 -15.08 8.79
C LEU A 433 10.88 -13.67 9.28
N GLU A 434 11.82 -13.01 8.60
CA GLU A 434 12.08 -11.59 8.80
C GLU A 434 10.91 -10.80 8.21
N GLY A 435 10.39 -9.82 8.96
CA GLY A 435 9.20 -9.10 8.55
C GLY A 435 8.70 -8.14 9.62
N ASP A 436 7.50 -7.61 9.39
CA ASP A 436 6.85 -6.69 10.31
C ASP A 436 6.75 -7.29 11.73
N VAL A 437 6.98 -6.45 12.74
CA VAL A 437 6.90 -6.85 14.16
C VAL A 437 5.47 -7.32 14.49
N ARG A 438 4.44 -6.63 13.98
CA ARG A 438 3.03 -6.99 14.17
C ARG A 438 2.76 -8.39 13.64
N ILE A 439 3.21 -8.69 12.41
CA ILE A 439 2.98 -9.98 11.76
C ILE A 439 3.65 -11.13 12.53
N ARG A 440 4.85 -10.90 13.08
CA ARG A 440 5.52 -11.90 13.92
C ARG A 440 4.79 -12.13 15.24
N ILE A 441 4.26 -11.08 15.86
CA ILE A 441 3.40 -11.20 17.05
C ILE A 441 2.14 -11.98 16.70
N GLU A 442 1.48 -11.65 15.59
CA GLU A 442 0.28 -12.31 15.12
C GLU A 442 0.50 -13.81 14.94
N ALA A 443 1.56 -14.19 14.22
CA ALA A 443 1.95 -15.58 14.03
C ALA A 443 2.24 -16.30 15.35
N ALA A 444 2.91 -15.63 16.30
CA ALA A 444 3.20 -16.22 17.62
C ALA A 444 1.93 -16.46 18.45
N VAL A 445 1.01 -15.49 18.45
CA VAL A 445 -0.26 -15.57 19.17
C VAL A 445 -1.14 -16.67 18.56
N LYS A 446 -1.33 -16.69 17.23
CA LYS A 446 -2.11 -17.72 16.54
C LYS A 446 -1.51 -19.12 16.73
N GLU A 447 -0.17 -19.29 16.72
CA GLU A 447 0.48 -20.56 17.08
C GLU A 447 0.13 -21.01 18.50
N ALA A 448 0.21 -20.09 19.47
CA ALA A 448 -0.06 -20.39 20.87
C ALA A 448 -1.54 -20.72 21.12
N MET A 449 -2.47 -20.06 20.42
CA MET A 449 -3.90 -20.34 20.49
C MET A 449 -4.22 -21.74 19.97
N VAL A 450 -3.66 -22.13 18.81
CA VAL A 450 -3.81 -23.50 18.28
C VAL A 450 -3.24 -24.54 19.23
N ALA A 451 -2.06 -24.30 19.79
CA ALA A 451 -1.45 -25.24 20.75
C ALA A 451 -2.30 -25.39 22.03
N PHE A 452 -2.89 -24.30 22.51
CA PHE A 452 -3.76 -24.31 23.67
C PHE A 452 -5.02 -25.17 23.44
N GLU A 453 -5.72 -24.96 22.32
CA GLU A 453 -6.89 -25.79 21.96
C GLU A 453 -6.51 -27.26 21.69
N GLY A 454 -5.28 -27.51 21.27
CA GLY A 454 -4.68 -28.83 21.15
C GLY A 454 -4.25 -29.48 22.48
N GLY A 455 -4.42 -28.80 23.63
CA GLY A 455 -4.18 -29.37 24.96
C GLY A 455 -2.79 -29.10 25.56
N ASP A 456 -2.01 -28.16 25.03
CA ASP A 456 -0.68 -27.77 25.58
C ASP A 456 -0.75 -27.12 26.99
N GLY A 457 -1.95 -26.82 27.49
CA GLY A 457 -2.14 -26.20 28.81
C GLY A 457 -1.61 -24.77 28.90
N GLY A 458 -1.38 -24.12 27.75
CA GLY A 458 -0.92 -22.73 27.64
C GLY A 458 0.57 -22.52 27.90
N GLY A 459 1.41 -23.51 27.58
CA GLY A 459 2.86 -23.36 27.65
C GLY A 459 3.35 -22.19 26.79
N LEU A 460 3.00 -22.19 25.51
CA LEU A 460 3.40 -21.13 24.56
C LEU A 460 2.79 -19.76 24.88
N LEU A 461 1.56 -19.71 25.42
CA LEU A 461 0.91 -18.45 25.78
C LEU A 461 1.67 -17.68 26.86
N LYS A 462 2.34 -18.39 27.78
CA LYS A 462 3.12 -17.77 28.87
C LYS A 462 4.38 -17.05 28.37
N GLU A 463 4.85 -17.40 27.16
CA GLU A 463 6.02 -16.79 26.53
C GLU A 463 5.67 -15.49 25.79
N ILE A 464 4.38 -15.19 25.63
CA ILE A 464 3.90 -14.01 24.92
C ILE A 464 3.65 -12.89 25.92
N GLU A 465 4.29 -11.74 25.68
CA GLU A 465 4.02 -10.52 26.43
C GLU A 465 2.64 -9.96 26.05
N MET A 466 1.75 -9.86 27.02
CA MET A 466 0.40 -9.34 26.81
C MET A 466 0.46 -7.83 26.60
N GLY A 467 0.02 -7.37 25.43
CA GLY A 467 -0.03 -5.95 25.06
C GLY A 467 -1.24 -5.64 24.19
N SER A 468 -1.36 -4.39 23.72
CA SER A 468 -2.46 -3.96 22.84
C SER A 468 -2.50 -4.77 21.55
N VAL A 469 -1.35 -5.01 20.91
CA VAL A 469 -1.25 -5.78 19.66
C VAL A 469 -1.74 -7.22 19.83
N VAL A 470 -1.45 -7.86 20.98
CA VAL A 470 -1.95 -9.22 21.26
C VAL A 470 -3.47 -9.22 21.41
N LYS A 471 -4.03 -8.21 22.06
CA LYS A 471 -5.49 -8.06 22.20
C LYS A 471 -6.16 -7.85 20.84
N GLU A 472 -5.58 -7.01 19.98
CA GLU A 472 -6.04 -6.77 18.61
C GLU A 472 -6.02 -8.06 17.80
N VAL A 473 -4.90 -8.79 17.77
CA VAL A 473 -4.78 -10.07 17.06
C VAL A 473 -5.81 -11.10 17.54
N VAL A 474 -6.02 -11.21 18.85
CA VAL A 474 -7.02 -12.16 19.39
C VAL A 474 -8.43 -11.76 19.01
N ALA A 475 -8.76 -10.46 19.05
CA ALA A 475 -10.05 -9.96 18.60
C ALA A 475 -10.28 -10.25 17.11
N GLU A 476 -9.29 -9.97 16.27
CA GLU A 476 -9.31 -10.27 14.83
C GLU A 476 -9.55 -11.76 14.56
N ALA A 477 -8.79 -12.64 15.21
CA ALA A 477 -8.91 -14.07 14.99
C ALA A 477 -10.25 -14.65 15.49
N VAL A 478 -10.89 -14.02 16.48
CA VAL A 478 -12.27 -14.36 16.90
C VAL A 478 -13.29 -13.85 15.89
N ASP A 479 -13.14 -12.60 15.42
CA ASP A 479 -14.03 -11.97 14.44
C ASP A 479 -14.02 -12.68 13.08
N GLU A 480 -12.86 -13.20 12.68
CA GLU A 480 -12.67 -14.02 11.49
C GLU A 480 -13.24 -15.45 11.65
N GLY A 481 -13.69 -15.81 12.85
CA GLY A 481 -14.22 -17.13 13.16
C GLY A 481 -13.14 -18.21 13.36
N LEU A 482 -11.85 -17.84 13.42
CA LEU A 482 -10.73 -18.76 13.65
C LEU A 482 -10.74 -19.32 15.06
N PHE A 483 -11.17 -18.55 16.06
CA PHE A 483 -11.25 -18.97 17.47
C PHE A 483 -12.56 -18.53 18.12
N ASN A 484 -12.91 -19.14 19.26
CA ASN A 484 -14.17 -18.86 19.94
C ASN A 484 -14.08 -17.61 20.82
N ALA A 485 -15.22 -16.96 21.10
CA ALA A 485 -15.29 -15.72 21.88
C ALA A 485 -14.72 -15.80 23.30
N GLU A 486 -14.55 -17.01 23.87
CA GLU A 486 -13.86 -17.21 25.15
C GLU A 486 -12.44 -16.64 25.18
N TRP A 487 -11.78 -16.54 24.02
CA TRP A 487 -10.46 -15.96 23.90
C TRP A 487 -10.42 -14.46 24.22
N LEU A 488 -11.49 -13.71 23.98
CA LEU A 488 -11.58 -12.29 24.34
C LEU A 488 -11.42 -12.10 25.85
N ALA A 489 -12.14 -12.91 26.63
CA ALA A 489 -12.04 -12.89 28.08
C ALA A 489 -10.64 -13.24 28.59
N ARG A 490 -9.90 -14.12 27.89
CA ARG A 490 -8.53 -14.52 28.26
C ARG A 490 -7.52 -13.38 28.12
N VAL A 491 -7.75 -12.47 27.18
CA VAL A 491 -6.91 -11.29 26.98
C VAL A 491 -7.47 -10.03 27.67
N GLY A 492 -8.54 -10.18 28.44
CA GLY A 492 -9.19 -9.10 29.15
C GLY A 492 -9.83 -8.08 28.20
N LEU A 493 -10.60 -8.58 27.23
CA LEU A 493 -11.52 -7.84 26.38
C LEU A 493 -12.97 -8.24 26.66
#